data_AF-A0A6L3VBP3-F1
#
_entry.id   AF-A0A6L3VBP3-F1
#
_cell.length_a   1.000
_cell.length_b   1.000
_cell.length_c   1.000
_cell.angle_alpha   90.00
_cell.angle_beta   90.00
_cell.angle_gamma   90.00
#
_symmetry.space_group_name_H-M   'P 1'
#
loop_
_entity.id
_entity.type
_entity.pdbx_description
1 polymer ?
#
loop_
_entity_poly.entity_id
_entity_poly.type
_entity_poly.pdbx_seq_one_letter_code
_entity_poly.pdbx_strand_id
1 'polypeptide(L)'
;MSPSVVPTRDDLVARLRVRFADIPAENVRRCVDDLWCCCTHLGMRPDARTIERLAASRLTGVVRGARPPYPDGERAPVPPGRAAATPAPVRPTTGGPAPARAAARTPIGM
;
A
#
# COMPACT_ATOMS: atom_id res chain seq x y z
N MET A 1 -23.19 32.91 24.96
CA MET A 1 -23.53 32.08 23.80
C MET A 1 -22.27 31.35 23.36
N SER A 2 -22.07 30.11 23.81
CA SER A 2 -20.95 29.31 23.33
C SER A 2 -21.30 28.82 21.92
N PRO A 3 -20.54 29.17 20.88
CA PRO A 3 -20.83 28.64 19.57
C PRO A 3 -20.54 27.14 19.65
N SER A 4 -21.57 26.32 19.48
CA SER A 4 -21.41 24.90 19.19
C SER A 4 -20.81 24.79 17.79
N VAL A 5 -19.55 25.20 17.65
CA VAL A 5 -18.82 25.06 16.39
C VAL A 5 -18.57 23.58 16.25
N VAL A 6 -19.32 22.94 15.37
CA VAL A 6 -18.99 21.59 14.91
C VAL A 6 -17.55 21.67 14.41
N PRO A 7 -16.59 21.00 15.06
CA PRO A 7 -15.20 21.15 14.71
C PRO A 7 -15.01 20.69 13.27
N THR A 8 -14.39 21.56 12.47
CA THR A 8 -14.09 21.24 11.08
C THR A 8 -12.99 20.18 11.00
N ARG A 9 -12.83 19.58 9.82
CA ARG A 9 -11.73 18.66 9.54
C ARG A 9 -10.37 19.32 9.80
N ASP A 10 -10.22 20.59 9.44
CA ASP A 10 -8.99 21.36 9.69
C ASP A 10 -8.74 21.58 11.19
N ASP A 11 -9.78 21.83 11.98
CA ASP A 11 -9.65 21.94 13.44
C ASP A 11 -9.16 20.63 14.06
N LEU A 12 -9.64 19.49 13.56
CA LEU A 12 -9.18 18.16 13.99
C LEU A 12 -7.72 17.94 13.66
N VAL A 13 -7.32 18.25 12.43
CA VAL A 13 -5.92 18.15 11.99
C VAL A 13 -5.04 19.04 12.85
N ALA A 14 -5.45 20.27 13.14
CA ALA A 14 -4.69 21.18 13.99
C ALA A 14 -4.49 20.61 15.40
N ARG A 15 -5.56 20.12 16.04
CA ARG A 15 -5.46 19.48 17.37
C ARG A 15 -4.56 18.25 17.37
N LEU A 16 -4.70 17.37 16.37
CA LEU A 16 -3.88 16.16 16.26
C LEU A 16 -2.41 16.49 16.01
N ARG A 17 -2.10 17.53 15.23
CA ARG A 17 -0.71 17.97 15.01
C ARG A 17 -0.04 18.46 16.29
N VAL A 18 -0.77 19.15 17.17
CA VAL A 18 -0.24 19.56 18.48
C VAL A 18 0.02 18.32 19.35
N ARG A 19 -0.90 17.35 19.34
CA ARG A 19 -0.82 16.14 20.17
C ARG A 19 0.26 15.15 19.68
N PHE A 20 0.48 15.07 18.37
CA PHE A 20 1.41 14.15 17.72
C PHE A 20 2.48 14.93 16.97
N ALA A 21 3.21 15.80 17.66
CA ALA A 21 4.22 16.68 17.07
C ALA A 21 5.38 15.93 16.40
N ASP A 22 5.66 14.70 16.83
CA ASP A 22 6.71 13.84 16.26
C ASP A 22 6.32 13.23 14.90
N ILE A 23 5.04 13.34 14.50
CA ILE A 23 4.56 12.83 13.22
C ILE A 23 4.48 13.99 12.21
N PRO A 24 4.99 13.82 10.98
CA PRO A 24 4.85 14.83 9.93
C PRO A 24 3.40 15.25 9.71
N ALA A 25 3.16 16.56 9.61
CA ALA A 25 1.82 17.13 9.46
C ALA A 25 1.04 16.55 8.27
N GLU A 26 1.73 16.24 7.17
CA GLU A 26 1.16 15.59 5.99
C GLU A 26 0.60 14.20 6.31
N ASN A 27 1.32 13.42 7.11
CA ASN A 27 0.88 12.09 7.53
C ASN A 27 -0.35 12.18 8.45
N VAL A 28 -0.43 13.21 9.30
CA VAL A 28 -1.61 13.46 10.15
C VAL A 28 -2.83 13.82 9.28
N ARG A 29 -2.66 14.71 8.30
CA ARG A 29 -3.71 15.08 7.33
C ARG A 29 -4.22 13.86 6.58
N ARG A 30 -3.31 13.12 5.94
CA ARG A 30 -3.65 11.90 5.20
C ARG A 30 -4.35 10.86 6.06
N CYS A 31 -3.94 10.69 7.31
CA CYS A 31 -4.60 9.78 8.25
C CYS A 31 -6.07 10.17 8.51
N VAL A 32 -6.34 11.46 8.74
CA VAL A 32 -7.70 11.97 8.93
C VAL A 32 -8.52 11.80 7.64
N ASP A 33 -7.90 12.03 6.49
CA ASP A 33 -8.52 11.94 5.17
C ASP A 33 -8.92 10.51 4.81
N ASP A 34 -7.99 9.57 5.00
CA ASP A 34 -8.22 8.15 4.80
C ASP A 34 -9.36 7.65 5.70
N LEU A 35 -9.43 8.09 6.95
CA LEU A 35 -10.50 7.71 7.88
C LEU A 35 -11.86 8.24 7.45
N TRP A 36 -11.93 9.48 6.96
CA TRP A 36 -13.16 10.04 6.42
C TRP A 36 -13.66 9.25 5.20
N CYS A 37 -12.74 8.92 4.29
CA CYS A 37 -13.02 8.12 3.11
C CYS A 37 -13.48 6.70 3.50
N CYS A 38 -12.76 6.03 4.39
CA CYS A 38 -13.09 4.71 4.89
C CYS A 38 -14.48 4.67 5.56
N CYS A 39 -14.80 5.63 6.42
CA CYS A 39 -16.12 5.70 7.04
C CYS A 39 -17.23 5.79 5.99
N THR A 40 -17.04 6.66 4.99
CA THR A 40 -18.00 6.84 3.90
C THR A 40 -18.16 5.56 3.08
N HIS A 41 -17.05 4.89 2.76
CA HIS A 41 -17.06 3.63 2.01
C HIS A 41 -17.76 2.50 2.76
N LEU A 42 -17.64 2.48 4.08
CA LEU A 42 -18.31 1.51 4.96
C LEU A 42 -19.77 1.87 5.29
N GLY A 43 -20.29 2.97 4.73
CA GLY A 43 -21.66 3.45 5.01
C GLY A 43 -21.85 4.05 6.41
N MET A 44 -20.76 4.31 7.14
CA MET A 44 -20.79 4.97 8.44
C MET A 44 -20.83 6.49 8.24
N ARG A 45 -21.68 7.20 9.00
CA ARG A 45 -21.60 8.66 9.03
C ARG A 45 -20.30 9.09 9.72
N PRO A 46 -19.40 9.81 9.04
CA PRO A 46 -18.17 10.28 9.65
C PRO A 46 -18.49 11.43 10.62
N ASP A 47 -18.48 11.11 11.90
CA ASP A 47 -18.58 12.09 12.97
C ASP A 47 -17.18 12.55 13.41
N ALA A 48 -17.01 13.86 13.60
CA ALA A 48 -15.73 14.48 13.93
C ALA A 48 -15.07 13.85 15.17
N ARG A 49 -15.85 13.53 16.21
CA ARG A 49 -15.35 12.93 17.45
C ARG A 49 -14.93 11.48 17.22
N THR A 50 -15.63 10.75 16.36
CA THR A 50 -15.29 9.38 15.98
C THR A 50 -13.99 9.35 15.18
N ILE A 51 -13.85 10.22 14.18
CA ILE A 51 -12.62 10.34 13.40
C ILE A 51 -11.44 10.74 14.28
N GLU A 52 -11.61 11.69 15.21
CA GLU A 52 -10.56 12.08 16.15
C GLU A 52 -10.03 10.89 16.97
N ARG A 53 -10.94 10.06 17.50
CA ARG A 53 -10.57 8.88 18.29
C ARG A 53 -9.84 7.84 17.45
N LEU A 54 -10.31 7.57 16.24
CA LEU A 54 -9.68 6.62 15.33
C LEU A 54 -8.30 7.11 14.88
N ALA A 55 -8.17 8.38 14.54
CA ALA A 55 -6.90 9.02 14.18
C ALA A 55 -5.92 8.95 15.36
N ALA A 56 -6.36 9.32 16.57
CA ALA A 56 -5.52 9.25 17.76
C ALA A 56 -5.07 7.81 18.06
N SER A 57 -5.94 6.82 17.90
CA SER A 57 -5.59 5.41 18.06
C SER A 57 -4.53 4.98 17.06
N ARG A 58 -4.73 5.29 15.77
CA ARG A 58 -3.80 4.93 14.68
C ARG A 58 -2.45 5.62 14.84
N LEU A 59 -2.44 6.93 15.13
CA LEU A 59 -1.22 7.70 15.34
C LEU A 59 -0.47 7.26 16.61
N THR A 60 -1.19 6.87 17.67
CA THR A 60 -0.57 6.25 18.85
C THR A 60 0.11 4.93 18.49
N GLY A 61 -0.53 4.13 17.63
CA GLY A 61 0.07 2.91 17.07
C GLY A 61 1.33 3.19 16.26
N VAL A 62 1.38 4.29 15.49
CA VAL A 62 2.58 4.71 14.76
C VAL A 62 3.70 5.13 15.72
N VAL A 63 3.41 5.97 16.72
CA VAL A 63 4.41 6.39 17.72
C VAL A 63 4.98 5.20 18.48
N ARG A 64 4.11 4.27 18.91
CA ARG A 64 4.53 3.09 19.69
C ARG A 64 5.14 1.98 18.82
N GLY A 65 4.66 1.85 17.58
CA GLY A 65 5.04 0.82 16.62
C GLY A 65 6.24 1.19 15.75
N ALA A 66 6.82 2.38 15.90
CA ALA A 66 8.14 2.71 15.35
C ALA A 66 9.24 1.73 15.78
N ARG A 67 8.97 0.93 16.82
CA ARG A 67 9.71 -0.30 17.10
C ARG A 67 8.76 -1.49 16.94
N PRO A 68 8.89 -2.30 15.87
CA PRO A 68 8.25 -3.60 15.85
C PRO A 68 8.73 -4.40 17.09
N PRO A 69 7.84 -5.10 17.82
CA PRO A 69 8.24 -5.96 18.94
C PRO A 69 9.05 -7.19 18.50
N TYR A 70 9.25 -7.34 17.19
CA TYR A 70 10.12 -8.33 16.60
C TYR A 70 11.32 -7.57 16.01
N PRO A 71 12.58 -7.93 16.31
CA PRO A 71 13.68 -7.49 15.44
C PRO A 71 13.29 -7.86 14.01
N ASP A 72 13.57 -6.99 13.03
CA ASP A 72 13.47 -7.32 11.61
C ASP A 72 13.83 -8.78 11.43
N GLY A 73 12.83 -9.55 10.98
CA GLY A 73 12.91 -10.99 10.97
C GLY A 73 14.28 -11.37 10.48
N GLU A 74 14.99 -12.10 11.33
CA GLU A 74 16.02 -13.01 10.89
C GLU A 74 15.46 -13.63 9.61
N ARG A 75 15.95 -13.16 8.46
CA ARG A 75 15.60 -13.72 7.17
C ARG A 75 15.91 -15.18 7.37
N ALA A 76 14.88 -16.01 7.50
CA ALA A 76 15.00 -17.38 7.97
C ALA A 76 16.24 -17.96 7.29
N PRO A 77 17.25 -18.45 8.04
CA PRO A 77 18.47 -18.91 7.43
C PRO A 77 18.06 -19.92 6.38
N VAL A 78 18.37 -19.61 5.12
CA VAL A 78 18.19 -20.53 4.01
C VAL A 78 18.84 -21.83 4.48
N PRO A 79 18.11 -22.96 4.58
CA PRO A 79 18.71 -24.18 5.09
C PRO A 79 19.97 -24.46 4.27
N PRO A 80 21.14 -24.67 4.90
CA PRO A 80 22.36 -25.01 4.18
C PRO A 80 22.21 -26.46 3.70
N GLY A 81 21.51 -26.63 2.58
CA GLY A 81 21.05 -27.95 2.19
C GLY A 81 20.32 -28.04 0.85
N ARG A 82 20.60 -27.14 -0.11
CA ARG A 82 20.40 -27.45 -1.53
C ARG A 82 21.14 -26.50 -2.47
N ALA A 83 22.45 -26.37 -2.28
CA ALA A 83 23.31 -26.15 -3.42
C ALA A 83 23.43 -27.48 -4.16
N ALA A 84 22.69 -27.65 -5.26
CA ALA A 84 23.08 -28.39 -6.47
C ALA A 84 21.85 -28.73 -7.33
N ALA A 85 21.47 -27.80 -8.20
CA ALA A 85 21.06 -28.16 -9.54
C ALA A 85 21.42 -26.98 -10.45
N THR A 86 22.64 -27.06 -10.97
CA THR A 86 23.05 -26.39 -12.21
C THR A 86 21.92 -26.48 -13.24
N PRO A 87 21.52 -25.38 -13.92
CA PRO A 87 20.70 -25.53 -15.11
C PRO A 87 21.50 -26.35 -16.12
N ALA A 88 20.95 -27.49 -16.52
CA ALA A 88 21.57 -28.35 -17.52
C ALA A 88 21.75 -27.57 -18.84
N PRO A 89 22.89 -27.71 -19.53
CA PRO A 89 23.07 -27.11 -20.84
C PRO A 89 22.15 -27.81 -21.84
N VAL A 90 21.21 -27.05 -22.41
CA VAL A 90 20.42 -27.47 -23.57
C VAL A 90 21.39 -27.72 -24.73
N ARG A 91 21.55 -29.00 -25.13
CA ARG A 91 22.23 -29.37 -26.37
C ARG A 91 21.21 -29.69 -27.47
N PRO A 92 21.56 -29.38 -28.73
CA PRO A 92 20.62 -29.31 -29.84
C PRO A 92 20.44 -30.69 -30.50
N THR A 93 19.23 -30.96 -30.98
CA THR A 93 19.00 -31.98 -32.02
C THR A 93 18.33 -31.35 -33.22
N THR A 94 19.21 -31.10 -34.18
CA THR A 94 19.06 -30.93 -35.61
C THR A 94 17.98 -31.82 -36.24
N GLY A 95 17.26 -31.28 -37.24
CA GLY A 95 16.70 -32.08 -38.34
C GLY A 95 15.25 -31.77 -38.68
N GLY A 96 15.01 -30.87 -39.65
CA GLY A 96 13.70 -30.61 -40.28
C GLY A 96 13.22 -31.77 -41.18
N PRO A 97 12.26 -31.58 -42.11
CA PRO A 97 12.14 -30.38 -42.97
C PRO A 97 10.71 -29.81 -43.15
N ALA A 98 10.66 -28.55 -43.60
CA ALA A 98 9.52 -27.96 -44.28
C ALA A 98 9.44 -28.47 -45.74
N PRO A 99 8.24 -28.46 -46.37
CA PRO A 99 8.01 -27.43 -47.40
C PRO A 99 6.59 -26.84 -47.33
N ALA A 100 6.45 -25.52 -47.36
CA ALA A 100 6.30 -24.66 -48.55
C ALA A 100 4.89 -24.74 -49.19
N ARG A 101 4.11 -23.65 -49.09
CA ARG A 101 3.91 -22.68 -50.18
C ARG A 101 2.73 -21.73 -49.91
N ALA A 102 3.02 -20.46 -50.22
CA ALA A 102 2.19 -19.49 -50.93
C ALA A 102 0.73 -19.26 -50.48
N ALA A 103 0.44 -18.02 -50.08
CA ALA A 103 -0.17 -17.06 -51.01
C ALA A 103 -0.20 -15.67 -50.38
N ALA A 104 0.40 -14.71 -51.10
CA ALA A 104 0.15 -13.30 -50.93
C ALA A 104 -1.31 -12.98 -51.31
N ARG A 105 -1.89 -11.95 -50.67
CA ARG A 105 -2.59 -10.84 -51.32
C ARG A 105 -3.04 -9.77 -50.30
N THR A 106 -2.34 -8.64 -50.35
CA THR A 106 -2.67 -7.27 -49.86
C THR A 106 -3.87 -6.65 -50.63
N PRO A 107 -4.26 -5.37 -50.44
CA PRO A 107 -4.51 -4.57 -49.21
C PRO A 107 -5.86 -3.77 -49.29
N ILE A 108 -6.03 -2.81 -48.37
CA ILE A 108 -7.04 -1.74 -48.29
C ILE A 108 -6.81 -0.67 -49.39
N GLY A 109 -7.87 -0.22 -50.10
CA GLY A 109 -7.87 1.03 -50.89
C GLY A 109 -8.91 1.11 -52.03
N MET A 110 -9.77 2.14 -51.96
CA MET A 110 -10.92 2.56 -52.81
C MET A 110 -12.25 1.81 -52.66
#